data_AF-A0A2D5Z0T4-F1
#
_entry.id   AF-A0A2D5Z0T4-F1
#
_cell.length_a   1.000
_cell.length_b   1.000
_cell.length_c   1.000
_cell.angle_alpha   90.00
_cell.angle_beta   90.00
_cell.angle_gamma   90.00
#
_symmetry.space_group_name_H-M   'P 1'
#
loop_
_entity.id
_entity.type
_entity.pdbx_description
1 polymer ?
#
loop_
_entity_poly.entity_id
_entity_poly.type
_entity_poly.pdbx_seq_one_letter_code
_entity_poly.pdbx_strand_id
1 'polypeptide(L)'
;GSLARRSLNWFLRALQVPGEYPSSVYTRGDVGDEAVVDPGGPHQCKVHPREVYPLFEIGQRLFDSQSIRAHIIAEADSIIWHEMVDRYIHRDQARRDQLPGTRFWAVDETNDDWYWMDAGRVFGTYRSAAGLVCLAYDLTGDPVYAAYAKHFVEHAFLRQMTKMRRFAFYDFSHAWYGSGISRLMRIAADAMDRDPDGLAMAESAWLERRAAMGNPVYLGPGVDLSKDHMEASGIISSRPPIALPSDAKPWKPPPQTSLGRLSTEDHR
;
A
#
# COMPACT_ATOMS: atom_id res chain seq x y z
N GLY A 1 -4.01 3.90 30.16
CA GLY A 1 -4.40 5.11 29.39
C GLY A 1 -3.21 6.00 29.08
N SER A 2 -2.71 6.76 30.07
CA SER A 2 -1.66 7.78 29.87
C SER A 2 -0.39 7.25 29.21
N LEU A 3 0.16 6.11 29.67
CA LEU A 3 1.36 5.51 29.06
C LEU A 3 1.15 5.19 27.58
N ALA A 4 0.05 4.51 27.23
CA ALA A 4 -0.27 4.15 25.85
C ALA A 4 -0.42 5.39 24.95
N ARG A 5 -1.08 6.45 25.43
CA ARG A 5 -1.18 7.73 24.71
C ARG A 5 0.21 8.34 24.46
N ARG A 6 1.04 8.42 25.50
CA ARG A 6 2.39 8.97 25.41
C ARG A 6 3.28 8.17 24.45
N SER A 7 3.22 6.85 24.51
CA SER A 7 3.96 5.96 23.62
C SER A 7 3.52 6.13 22.16
N LEU A 8 2.21 6.23 21.90
CA LEU A 8 1.69 6.43 20.55
C LEU A 8 2.10 7.80 20.00
N ASN A 9 2.02 8.86 20.80
CA ASN A 9 2.47 10.20 20.39
C ASN A 9 3.98 10.24 20.13
N TRP A 10 4.78 9.58 20.98
CA TRP A 10 6.22 9.47 20.78
C TRP A 10 6.53 8.73 19.47
N PHE A 11 5.83 7.63 19.19
CA PHE A 11 5.95 6.88 17.94
C PHE A 11 5.62 7.75 16.72
N LEU A 12 4.48 8.45 16.73
CA LEU A 12 4.06 9.32 15.63
C LEU A 12 5.05 10.47 15.38
N ARG A 13 5.69 10.98 16.44
CA ARG A 13 6.74 12.02 16.33
C ARG A 13 8.09 11.48 15.87
N ALA A 14 8.31 10.17 15.94
CA ALA A 14 9.49 9.54 15.36
C ALA A 14 9.36 9.40 13.83
N LEU A 15 8.15 9.56 13.28
CA LEU A 15 7.91 9.60 11.85
C LEU A 15 8.34 10.97 11.32
N GLN A 16 9.24 10.99 10.34
CA GLN A 16 9.70 12.24 9.74
C GLN A 16 8.61 12.89 8.88
N VAL A 17 7.76 12.06 8.26
CA VAL A 17 6.62 12.47 7.45
C VAL A 17 5.42 11.60 7.87
N PRO A 18 4.24 12.19 8.15
CA PRO A 18 3.03 11.40 8.42
C PRO A 18 2.76 10.40 7.28
N GLY A 19 2.37 9.18 7.62
CA GLY A 19 2.14 8.11 6.65
C GLY A 19 3.39 7.44 6.07
N GLU A 20 4.59 7.88 6.47
CA GLU A 20 5.86 7.26 6.11
C GLU A 20 6.57 6.68 7.33
N TYR A 21 6.78 5.36 7.30
CA TYR A 21 7.53 4.70 8.35
C TYR A 21 9.03 4.73 8.05
N PRO A 22 9.86 5.00 9.06
CA PRO A 22 11.28 4.78 8.94
C PRO A 22 11.60 3.29 8.84
N SER A 23 12.79 2.96 8.32
CA SER A 23 13.32 1.59 8.34
C SER A 23 13.47 1.08 9.76
N SER A 24 13.90 1.98 10.66
CA SER A 24 14.20 1.68 12.05
C SER A 24 14.19 2.96 12.87
N VAL A 25 13.79 2.82 14.13
CA VAL A 25 13.92 3.86 15.15
C VAL A 25 14.78 3.29 16.27
N TYR A 26 15.88 3.97 16.58
CA TYR A 26 16.79 3.62 17.66
C TYR A 26 16.64 4.63 18.80
N THR A 27 16.63 4.14 20.04
CA THR A 27 16.64 5.00 21.23
C THR A 27 18.08 5.33 21.66
N ARG A 28 18.33 6.57 22.08
CA ARG A 28 19.63 7.04 22.62
C ARG A 28 19.44 7.91 23.87
N GLY A 29 20.54 8.44 24.41
CA GLY A 29 20.57 9.23 25.64
C GLY A 29 20.67 8.36 26.88
N ASP A 30 20.98 8.98 28.03
CA ASP A 30 21.25 8.28 29.31
C ASP A 30 20.10 7.38 29.76
N VAL A 31 18.87 7.70 29.35
CA VAL A 31 17.65 6.97 29.71
C VAL A 31 16.86 6.46 28.51
N GLY A 32 17.42 6.54 27.29
CA GLY A 32 16.74 6.10 26.07
C GLY A 32 15.61 7.03 25.58
N ASP A 33 15.65 8.32 25.93
CA ASP A 33 14.61 9.29 25.59
C ASP A 33 14.84 10.06 24.28
N GLU A 34 15.95 9.82 23.60
CA GLU A 34 16.24 10.37 22.28
C GLU A 34 15.91 9.38 21.17
N ALA A 35 15.46 9.89 20.02
CA ALA A 35 15.21 9.09 18.82
C ALA A 35 16.27 9.36 17.73
N VAL A 36 16.85 8.30 17.20
CA VAL A 36 17.64 8.32 15.97
C VAL A 36 16.95 7.45 14.93
N VAL A 37 16.67 8.03 13.78
CA VAL A 37 15.82 7.45 12.76
C VAL A 37 16.68 7.09 11.55
N ASP A 38 16.52 5.86 11.08
CA ASP A 38 16.99 5.44 9.76
C ASP A 38 15.86 5.67 8.76
N PRO A 39 15.96 6.67 7.87
CA PRO A 39 14.85 7.01 7.01
C PRO A 39 14.58 5.88 6.03
N GLY A 40 13.30 5.54 5.87
CA GLY A 40 12.88 4.58 4.86
C GLY A 40 13.37 5.01 3.48
N GLY A 41 13.83 4.05 2.67
CA GLY A 41 14.05 4.31 1.25
C GLY A 41 12.70 4.51 0.54
N PRO A 42 12.66 5.22 -0.61
CA PRO A 42 11.46 5.31 -1.45
C PRO A 42 10.96 3.93 -1.88
N HIS A 43 11.86 2.94 -1.84
CA HIS A 43 11.63 1.56 -2.24
C HIS A 43 11.61 0.56 -1.08
N GLN A 44 11.78 1.03 0.16
CA GLN A 44 11.61 0.12 1.28
C GLN A 44 10.13 -0.22 1.42
N CYS A 45 9.86 -1.47 1.10
CA CYS A 45 8.62 -2.15 1.38
C CYS A 45 8.12 -1.77 2.78
N LYS A 46 7.10 -0.91 2.82
CA LYS A 46 6.27 -0.59 4.00
C LYS A 46 5.50 -1.84 4.52
N VAL A 47 5.99 -3.04 4.22
CA VAL A 47 5.35 -4.35 4.39
C VAL A 47 5.29 -4.76 5.86
N HIS A 48 6.30 -4.39 6.65
CA HIS A 48 6.38 -4.80 8.05
C HIS A 48 5.56 -3.94 9.03
N PRO A 49 5.43 -2.60 8.88
CA PRO A 49 4.66 -1.83 9.84
C PRO A 49 3.14 -1.79 9.58
N ARG A 50 2.58 -2.38 8.53
CA ARG A 50 1.16 -2.11 8.15
C ARG A 50 0.08 -2.95 8.83
N GLU A 51 0.46 -3.92 9.63
CA GLU A 51 -0.47 -4.59 10.55
C GLU A 51 -0.79 -3.73 11.79
N VAL A 52 -0.46 -2.43 11.75
CA VAL A 52 -0.78 -1.46 12.80
C VAL A 52 -2.16 -0.80 12.62
N TYR A 53 -2.94 -1.12 11.59
CA TYR A 53 -4.30 -0.56 11.48
C TYR A 53 -5.14 -0.77 12.76
N PRO A 54 -5.09 -1.93 13.47
CA PRO A 54 -5.84 -2.09 14.71
C PRO A 54 -5.35 -1.15 15.81
N LEU A 55 -4.03 -0.85 15.83
CA LEU A 55 -3.45 0.12 16.77
C LEU A 55 -4.06 1.50 16.56
N PHE A 56 -4.18 1.96 15.31
CA PHE A 56 -4.76 3.27 15.03
C PHE A 56 -6.27 3.32 15.19
N GLU A 57 -6.99 2.27 14.84
CA GLU A 57 -8.42 2.16 15.10
C GLU A 57 -8.72 2.25 16.61
N ILE A 58 -7.99 1.48 17.42
CA ILE A 58 -8.11 1.53 18.88
C ILE A 58 -7.66 2.89 19.41
N GLY A 59 -6.55 3.42 18.86
CA GLY A 59 -6.02 4.74 19.20
C GLY A 59 -7.05 5.85 19.02
N GLN A 60 -7.70 5.93 17.87
CA GLN A 60 -8.76 6.91 17.59
C GLN A 60 -9.94 6.78 18.54
N ARG A 61 -10.35 5.56 18.87
CA ARG A 61 -11.47 5.32 19.79
C ARG A 61 -11.16 5.74 21.22
N LEU A 62 -9.91 5.59 21.65
CA LEU A 62 -9.50 5.84 23.04
C LEU A 62 -8.91 7.23 23.26
N PHE A 63 -8.37 7.85 22.22
CA PHE A 63 -7.69 9.13 22.28
C PHE A 63 -8.22 10.04 21.16
N ASP A 64 -8.77 11.19 21.54
CA ASP A 64 -9.02 12.26 20.59
C ASP A 64 -7.69 12.92 20.24
N SER A 65 -6.99 12.37 19.25
CA SER A 65 -5.66 12.83 18.83
C SER A 65 -5.67 13.28 17.38
N GLN A 66 -5.26 14.53 17.17
CA GLN A 66 -5.09 15.07 15.82
C GLN A 66 -3.95 14.39 15.08
N SER A 67 -2.86 14.04 15.77
CA SER A 67 -1.73 13.34 15.17
C SER A 67 -2.13 11.98 14.61
N ILE A 68 -2.97 11.21 15.33
CA ILE A 68 -3.46 9.92 14.82
C ILE A 68 -4.32 10.14 13.57
N ARG A 69 -5.22 11.14 13.57
CA ARG A 69 -6.07 11.46 12.40
C ARG A 69 -5.23 11.84 11.19
N ALA A 70 -4.29 12.77 11.37
CA ALA A 70 -3.39 13.21 10.31
C ALA A 70 -2.54 12.06 9.76
N HIS A 71 -2.02 11.19 10.63
CA HIS A 71 -1.25 10.02 10.21
C HIS A 71 -2.07 9.03 9.40
N ILE A 72 -3.28 8.68 9.84
CA ILE A 72 -4.18 7.77 9.09
C ILE A 72 -4.45 8.30 7.69
N ILE A 73 -4.78 9.58 7.57
CA ILE A 73 -5.09 10.23 6.28
C ILE A 73 -3.85 10.24 5.39
N ALA A 74 -2.69 10.67 5.91
CA ALA A 74 -1.45 10.71 5.14
C ALA A 74 -1.01 9.31 4.67
N GLU A 75 -1.20 8.28 5.51
CA GLU A 75 -0.90 6.91 5.11
C GLU A 75 -1.87 6.40 4.04
N ALA A 76 -3.18 6.66 4.21
CA ALA A 76 -4.19 6.32 3.22
C ALA A 76 -3.93 7.01 1.87
N ASP A 77 -3.54 8.29 1.87
CA ASP A 77 -3.14 9.03 0.68
C ASP A 77 -1.92 8.37 0.01
N SER A 78 -0.90 8.03 0.81
CA SER A 78 0.27 7.32 0.29
C SER A 78 -0.13 6.02 -0.42
N ILE A 79 -1.06 5.26 0.16
CA ILE A 79 -1.58 4.01 -0.39
C ILE A 79 -2.31 4.24 -1.72
N ILE A 80 -3.33 5.10 -1.75
CA ILE A 80 -4.21 5.20 -2.91
C ILE A 80 -3.51 5.84 -4.12
N TRP A 81 -2.52 6.72 -3.89
CA TRP A 81 -1.85 7.49 -4.94
C TRP A 81 -0.54 6.89 -5.43
N HIS A 82 0.22 6.22 -4.56
CA HIS A 82 1.59 5.80 -4.88
C HIS A 82 1.75 4.29 -4.96
N GLU A 83 0.89 3.51 -4.32
CA GLU A 83 1.06 2.07 -4.31
C GLU A 83 0.42 1.37 -5.49
N MET A 84 1.03 0.25 -5.88
CA MET A 84 0.42 -0.67 -6.81
C MET A 84 -0.83 -1.28 -6.19
N VAL A 85 -1.93 -1.27 -6.95
CA VAL A 85 -3.22 -1.84 -6.52
C VAL A 85 -3.24 -3.36 -6.67
N ASP A 86 -2.43 -3.88 -7.60
CA ASP A 86 -2.26 -5.30 -7.91
C ASP A 86 -0.84 -5.49 -8.48
N ARG A 87 -0.44 -6.69 -8.86
CA ARG A 87 0.90 -7.02 -9.41
C ARG A 87 1.11 -6.66 -10.87
N TYR A 88 0.24 -5.83 -11.43
CA TYR A 88 0.36 -5.31 -12.77
C TYR A 88 1.06 -3.96 -12.73
N ILE A 89 2.15 -3.84 -13.47
CA ILE A 89 2.99 -2.65 -13.51
C ILE A 89 3.11 -2.15 -14.94
N HIS A 90 2.97 -0.83 -15.10
CA HIS A 90 3.18 -0.17 -16.37
C HIS A 90 4.66 -0.14 -16.72
N ARG A 91 5.03 -0.21 -17.99
CA ARG A 91 6.40 -0.20 -18.52
C ARG A 91 7.26 0.86 -17.86
N ASP A 92 6.82 2.11 -17.91
CA ASP A 92 7.62 3.22 -17.37
C ASP A 92 7.80 3.12 -15.86
N GLN A 93 6.80 2.64 -15.14
CA GLN A 93 6.92 2.41 -13.71
C GLN A 93 7.90 1.25 -13.44
N ALA A 94 7.79 0.15 -14.19
CA ALA A 94 8.68 -0.98 -14.09
C ALA A 94 10.14 -0.58 -14.29
N ARG A 95 10.46 0.23 -15.30
CA ARG A 95 11.83 0.70 -15.58
C ARG A 95 12.39 1.58 -14.45
N ARG A 96 11.56 2.44 -13.86
CA ARG A 96 11.96 3.34 -12.76
C ARG A 96 12.16 2.59 -11.45
N ASP A 97 11.29 1.63 -11.17
CA ASP A 97 11.14 0.99 -9.85
C ASP A 97 11.74 -0.43 -9.82
N GLN A 98 12.43 -0.85 -10.90
CA GLN A 98 13.05 -2.16 -11.01
C GLN A 98 14.12 -2.36 -9.93
N LEU A 99 13.99 -3.44 -9.17
CA LEU A 99 15.04 -3.90 -8.27
C LEU A 99 15.82 -5.06 -8.89
N PRO A 100 17.09 -5.27 -8.47
CA PRO A 100 17.86 -6.42 -8.91
C PRO A 100 17.13 -7.73 -8.64
N GLY A 101 16.96 -8.54 -9.69
CA GLY A 101 16.28 -9.84 -9.63
C GLY A 101 14.77 -9.80 -9.85
N THR A 102 14.15 -8.63 -10.03
CA THR A 102 12.74 -8.54 -10.42
C THR A 102 12.53 -9.10 -11.82
N ARG A 103 11.51 -9.96 -11.96
CA ARG A 103 11.10 -10.57 -13.23
C ARG A 103 9.75 -10.03 -13.68
N PHE A 104 9.62 -9.86 -15.00
CA PHE A 104 8.42 -9.32 -15.64
C PHE A 104 7.89 -10.29 -16.69
N TRP A 105 6.58 -10.32 -16.89
CA TRP A 105 5.92 -11.07 -17.96
C TRP A 105 4.87 -10.17 -18.60
N ALA A 106 4.90 -10.00 -19.92
CA ALA A 106 3.85 -9.26 -20.62
C ALA A 106 2.48 -9.89 -20.32
N VAL A 107 1.48 -9.06 -20.02
CA VAL A 107 0.13 -9.54 -19.64
C VAL A 107 -0.72 -9.80 -20.88
N ASP A 108 -0.48 -9.03 -21.94
CA ASP A 108 -1.25 -9.04 -23.18
C ASP A 108 -0.26 -9.04 -24.36
N GLU A 109 -0.55 -9.80 -25.40
CA GLU A 109 0.23 -9.82 -26.64
C GLU A 109 0.05 -8.54 -27.46
N THR A 110 -1.08 -7.84 -27.26
CA THR A 110 -1.45 -6.62 -27.98
C THR A 110 -1.09 -5.33 -27.23
N ASN A 111 -0.74 -5.44 -25.96
CA ASN A 111 -0.36 -4.30 -25.12
C ASN A 111 0.98 -4.57 -24.44
N ASP A 112 2.02 -3.98 -25.00
CA ASP A 112 3.40 -4.11 -24.57
C ASP A 112 3.75 -3.17 -23.39
N ASP A 113 2.78 -2.42 -22.86
CA ASP A 113 3.00 -1.48 -21.77
C ASP A 113 2.70 -2.08 -20.39
N TRP A 114 2.10 -3.27 -20.29
CA TRP A 114 1.74 -3.87 -19.00
C TRP A 114 2.40 -5.20 -18.73
N TYR A 115 2.90 -5.33 -17.50
CA TYR A 115 3.64 -6.51 -17.05
C TYR A 115 3.08 -7.05 -15.75
N TRP A 116 2.99 -8.37 -15.64
CA TRP A 116 2.95 -9.07 -14.38
C TRP A 116 4.35 -9.11 -13.77
N MET A 117 4.47 -8.86 -12.47
CA MET A 117 5.75 -8.83 -11.75
C MET A 117 5.80 -9.89 -10.64
N ASP A 118 6.93 -10.60 -10.51
CA ASP A 118 7.12 -11.55 -9.41
C ASP A 118 7.37 -10.87 -8.06
N ALA A 119 7.20 -11.63 -6.98
CA ALA A 119 7.17 -11.14 -5.59
C ALA A 119 8.52 -10.64 -5.05
N GLY A 120 9.54 -10.49 -5.91
CA GLY A 120 10.94 -10.61 -5.52
C GLY A 120 11.46 -9.56 -4.54
N ARG A 121 10.97 -8.31 -4.57
CA ARG A 121 11.44 -7.21 -3.69
C ARG A 121 10.67 -5.89 -3.80
N VAL A 122 9.64 -5.79 -4.65
CA VAL A 122 9.15 -4.50 -5.18
C VAL A 122 7.68 -4.26 -4.79
N PHE A 123 7.48 -3.20 -4.02
CA PHE A 123 6.25 -2.47 -3.67
C PHE A 123 5.04 -3.20 -3.11
N GLY A 124 4.66 -2.74 -1.92
CA GLY A 124 3.27 -2.41 -1.62
C GLY A 124 2.41 -3.63 -1.38
N THR A 125 2.30 -3.98 -0.11
CA THR A 125 1.19 -4.74 0.44
C THR A 125 -0.14 -4.05 0.15
N TYR A 126 -0.69 -4.29 -1.04
CA TYR A 126 -2.10 -4.05 -1.39
C TYR A 126 -3.08 -4.86 -0.49
N ARG A 127 -2.60 -5.43 0.63
CA ARG A 127 -3.25 -6.50 1.40
C ARG A 127 -3.40 -6.16 2.89
N SER A 128 -2.43 -5.45 3.47
CA SER A 128 -2.47 -5.01 4.88
C SER A 128 -2.92 -3.56 5.06
N ALA A 129 -2.92 -2.75 3.99
CA ALA A 129 -3.17 -1.32 4.05
C ALA A 129 -4.67 -0.93 3.94
N ALA A 130 -5.53 -1.89 3.58
CA ALA A 130 -6.97 -1.69 3.37
C ALA A 130 -7.68 -1.07 4.59
N GLY A 131 -7.28 -1.45 5.80
CA GLY A 131 -7.87 -0.93 7.03
C GLY A 131 -7.69 0.58 7.20
N LEU A 132 -6.55 1.12 6.77
CA LEU A 132 -6.25 2.56 6.86
C LEU A 132 -7.08 3.39 5.87
N VAL A 133 -7.26 2.90 4.64
CA VAL A 133 -8.14 3.56 3.66
C VAL A 133 -9.57 3.63 4.19
N CYS A 134 -10.04 2.57 4.85
CA CYS A 134 -11.36 2.59 5.47
C CYS A 134 -11.46 3.57 6.65
N LEU A 135 -10.42 3.64 7.49
CA LEU A 135 -10.38 4.62 8.58
C LEU A 135 -10.34 6.05 8.05
N ALA A 136 -9.59 6.32 6.97
CA ALA A 136 -9.55 7.62 6.34
C ALA A 136 -10.94 8.00 5.78
N TYR A 137 -11.63 7.08 5.10
CA TYR A 137 -13.01 7.30 4.66
C TYR A 137 -13.95 7.60 5.83
N ASP A 138 -13.88 6.82 6.91
CA ASP A 138 -14.71 7.04 8.11
C ASP A 138 -14.42 8.42 8.76
N LEU A 139 -13.19 8.94 8.64
CA LEU A 139 -12.77 10.23 9.19
C LEU A 139 -13.16 11.43 8.31
N THR A 140 -13.08 11.30 6.99
CA THR A 140 -13.20 12.43 6.06
C THR A 140 -14.48 12.42 5.23
N GLY A 141 -15.06 11.24 5.01
CA GLY A 141 -16.14 11.03 4.04
C GLY A 141 -15.71 11.23 2.57
N ASP A 142 -14.41 11.35 2.28
CA ASP A 142 -13.91 11.63 0.93
C ASP A 142 -14.16 10.43 0.00
N PRO A 143 -14.95 10.61 -1.09
CA PRO A 143 -15.31 9.52 -1.99
C PRO A 143 -14.10 8.86 -2.68
N VAL A 144 -12.94 9.51 -2.74
CA VAL A 144 -11.74 8.92 -3.37
C VAL A 144 -11.28 7.63 -2.67
N TYR A 145 -11.45 7.53 -1.35
CA TYR A 145 -11.11 6.32 -0.60
C TYR A 145 -12.09 5.19 -0.89
N ALA A 146 -13.38 5.51 -1.04
CA ALA A 146 -14.41 4.54 -1.43
C ALA A 146 -14.22 4.10 -2.89
N ALA A 147 -13.80 4.99 -3.79
CA ALA A 147 -13.48 4.67 -5.17
C ALA A 147 -12.31 3.68 -5.27
N TYR A 148 -11.22 3.93 -4.53
CA TYR A 148 -10.13 2.96 -4.39
C TYR A 148 -10.64 1.61 -3.87
N ALA A 149 -11.48 1.62 -2.83
CA ALA A 149 -12.00 0.40 -2.22
C ALA A 149 -12.88 -0.42 -3.18
N LYS A 150 -13.77 0.25 -3.91
CA LYS A 150 -14.58 -0.35 -4.98
C LYS A 150 -13.68 -0.99 -6.03
N HIS A 151 -12.74 -0.23 -6.58
CA HIS A 151 -11.80 -0.74 -7.58
C HIS A 151 -11.03 -1.96 -7.07
N PHE A 152 -10.52 -1.89 -5.85
CA PHE A 152 -9.77 -2.99 -5.24
C PHE A 152 -10.61 -4.26 -5.14
N VAL A 153 -11.84 -4.15 -4.64
CA VAL A 153 -12.76 -5.28 -4.46
C VAL A 153 -13.16 -5.87 -5.82
N GLU A 154 -13.53 -5.04 -6.79
CA GLU A 154 -14.05 -5.48 -8.09
C GLU A 154 -12.95 -6.04 -9.01
N HIS A 155 -11.71 -5.60 -8.87
CA HIS A 155 -10.63 -5.99 -9.77
C HIS A 155 -9.53 -6.78 -9.08
N ALA A 156 -8.76 -6.16 -8.18
CA ALA A 156 -7.58 -6.78 -7.60
C ALA A 156 -7.93 -8.02 -6.77
N PHE A 157 -8.94 -7.91 -5.91
CA PHE A 157 -9.41 -9.01 -5.07
C PHE A 157 -9.99 -10.16 -5.91
N LEU A 158 -10.88 -9.89 -6.87
CA LEU A 158 -11.45 -10.95 -7.72
C LEU A 158 -10.39 -11.67 -8.57
N ARG A 159 -9.40 -10.95 -9.11
CA ARG A 159 -8.27 -11.59 -9.80
C ARG A 159 -7.44 -12.45 -8.86
N GLN A 160 -7.22 -12.01 -7.62
CA GLN A 160 -6.55 -12.83 -6.61
C GLN A 160 -7.33 -14.10 -6.27
N MET A 161 -8.65 -13.99 -6.08
CA MET A 161 -9.50 -15.15 -5.82
C MET A 161 -9.52 -16.14 -6.99
N THR A 162 -9.51 -15.64 -8.22
CA THR A 162 -9.43 -16.46 -9.43
C THR A 162 -8.12 -17.25 -9.50
N LYS A 163 -6.98 -16.60 -9.20
CA LYS A 163 -5.67 -17.27 -9.10
C LYS A 163 -5.70 -18.38 -8.03
N MET A 164 -6.16 -18.05 -6.82
CA MET A 164 -6.24 -19.02 -5.72
C MET A 164 -7.13 -20.23 -6.04
N ARG A 165 -8.27 -20.03 -6.71
CA ARG A 165 -9.16 -21.12 -7.15
C ARG A 165 -8.50 -22.07 -8.15
N ARG A 166 -7.48 -21.61 -8.88
CA ARG A 166 -6.71 -22.41 -9.85
C ARG A 166 -5.38 -22.91 -9.29
N PHE A 167 -5.15 -22.80 -7.98
CA PHE A 167 -3.87 -23.11 -7.32
C PHE A 167 -2.68 -22.32 -7.90
N ALA A 168 -2.97 -21.22 -8.59
CA ALA A 168 -1.99 -20.25 -9.05
C ALA A 168 -1.80 -19.21 -7.95
N PHE A 169 -0.56 -18.94 -7.54
CA PHE A 169 -0.27 -17.91 -6.55
C PHE A 169 -1.05 -18.06 -5.22
N TYR A 170 -0.99 -19.27 -4.65
CA TYR A 170 -1.65 -19.63 -3.41
C TYR A 170 -0.62 -19.63 -2.25
N ASP A 171 -0.57 -18.55 -1.50
CA ASP A 171 0.05 -18.53 -0.17
C ASP A 171 -1.07 -18.44 0.86
N PHE A 172 -1.10 -19.39 1.80
CA PHE A 172 -2.14 -19.45 2.83
C PHE A 172 -2.15 -18.20 3.71
N SER A 173 -0.99 -17.55 3.92
CA SER A 173 -0.91 -16.27 4.62
C SER A 173 -1.66 -15.15 3.87
N HIS A 174 -1.89 -15.30 2.56
CA HIS A 174 -2.67 -14.33 1.78
C HIS A 174 -4.19 -14.43 2.02
N ALA A 175 -4.69 -15.54 2.59
CA ALA A 175 -6.10 -15.67 2.98
C ALA A 175 -6.42 -14.96 4.31
N TRP A 176 -5.40 -14.69 5.15
CA TRP A 176 -5.56 -14.11 6.49
C TRP A 176 -5.93 -12.61 6.48
N TYR A 177 -5.88 -11.94 5.33
CA TYR A 177 -6.33 -10.54 5.16
C TYR A 177 -7.86 -10.39 5.02
N GLY A 178 -8.63 -11.46 5.30
CA GLY A 178 -10.09 -11.46 5.24
C GLY A 178 -10.78 -10.39 6.10
N SER A 179 -10.11 -9.83 7.11
CA SER A 179 -10.67 -8.75 7.93
C SER A 179 -10.77 -7.41 7.20
N GLY A 180 -9.88 -7.13 6.24
CA GLY A 180 -9.88 -5.85 5.49
C GLY A 180 -10.92 -5.80 4.38
N ILE A 181 -11.14 -6.92 3.68
CA ILE A 181 -12.00 -6.98 2.50
C ILE A 181 -13.45 -6.62 2.83
N SER A 182 -14.02 -7.17 3.91
CA SER A 182 -15.40 -6.84 4.30
C SER A 182 -15.59 -5.35 4.59
N ARG A 183 -14.56 -4.67 5.12
CA ARG A 183 -14.63 -3.24 5.39
C ARG A 183 -14.52 -2.41 4.11
N LEU A 184 -13.67 -2.81 3.17
CA LEU A 184 -13.61 -2.20 1.83
C LEU A 184 -14.95 -2.35 1.10
N MET A 185 -15.53 -3.55 1.11
CA MET A 185 -16.86 -3.80 0.53
C MET A 185 -17.92 -2.90 1.16
N ARG A 186 -17.90 -2.75 2.49
CA ARG A 186 -18.83 -1.89 3.21
C ARG A 186 -18.71 -0.44 2.78
N ILE A 187 -17.52 0.17 2.82
CA ILE A 187 -17.39 1.60 2.47
C ILE A 187 -17.70 1.87 0.99
N ALA A 188 -17.39 0.91 0.10
CA ALA A 188 -17.75 1.01 -1.31
C ALA A 188 -19.28 0.96 -1.49
N ALA A 189 -19.95 0.02 -0.82
CA ALA A 189 -21.41 -0.10 -0.83
C ALA A 189 -22.08 1.15 -0.23
N ASP A 190 -21.63 1.61 0.95
CA ASP A 190 -22.16 2.79 1.61
C ASP A 190 -22.03 4.05 0.74
N ALA A 191 -20.90 4.23 0.05
CA ALA A 191 -20.70 5.33 -0.87
C ALA A 191 -21.58 5.22 -2.12
N MET A 192 -21.72 4.02 -2.68
CA MET A 192 -22.54 3.76 -3.86
C MET A 192 -24.04 3.96 -3.57
N ASP A 193 -24.50 3.58 -2.38
CA ASP A 193 -25.88 3.80 -1.95
C ASP A 193 -26.18 5.29 -1.67
N ARG A 194 -25.17 6.03 -1.20
CA ARG A 194 -25.31 7.45 -0.86
C ARG A 194 -25.29 8.35 -2.10
N ASP A 195 -24.34 8.14 -2.99
CA ASP A 195 -24.09 8.99 -4.16
C ASP A 195 -23.36 8.19 -5.25
N PRO A 196 -24.10 7.40 -6.06
CA PRO A 196 -23.49 6.54 -7.07
C PRO A 196 -22.78 7.33 -8.17
N ASP A 197 -23.33 8.49 -8.56
CA ASP A 197 -22.72 9.35 -9.59
C ASP A 197 -21.44 10.00 -9.06
N GLY A 198 -21.46 10.49 -7.82
CA GLY A 198 -20.27 11.04 -7.16
C GLY A 198 -19.15 10.00 -6.99
N LEU A 199 -19.50 8.75 -6.64
CA LEU A 199 -18.53 7.66 -6.55
C LEU A 199 -17.91 7.34 -7.92
N ALA A 200 -18.72 7.28 -8.98
CA ALA A 200 -18.22 7.04 -10.33
C ALA A 200 -17.29 8.16 -10.82
N MET A 201 -17.64 9.42 -10.53
CA MET A 201 -16.77 10.57 -10.82
C MET A 201 -15.46 10.49 -10.04
N ALA A 202 -15.51 10.15 -8.75
CA ALA A 202 -14.31 9.99 -7.93
C ALA A 202 -13.40 8.86 -8.43
N GLU A 203 -13.97 7.74 -8.91
CA GLU A 203 -13.20 6.65 -9.52
C GLU A 203 -12.50 7.09 -10.81
N SER A 204 -13.19 7.78 -11.72
CA SER A 204 -12.57 8.32 -12.93
C SER A 204 -11.44 9.29 -12.60
N ALA A 205 -11.69 10.26 -11.71
CA ALA A 205 -10.71 11.26 -11.31
C ALA A 205 -9.49 10.63 -10.62
N TRP A 206 -9.70 9.60 -9.79
CA TRP A 206 -8.62 8.85 -9.15
C TRP A 206 -7.75 8.14 -10.19
N LEU A 207 -8.35 7.43 -11.15
CA LEU A 207 -7.64 6.74 -12.22
C LEU A 207 -6.84 7.70 -13.11
N GLU A 208 -7.45 8.82 -13.53
CA GLU A 208 -6.81 9.86 -14.34
C GLU A 208 -5.62 10.49 -13.60
N ARG A 209 -5.81 10.86 -12.34
CA ARG A 209 -4.75 11.44 -11.52
C ARG A 209 -3.60 10.46 -11.32
N ARG A 210 -3.90 9.19 -11.07
CA ARG A 210 -2.89 8.14 -10.96
C ARG A 210 -2.07 7.97 -12.23
N ALA A 211 -2.74 7.98 -13.39
CA ALA A 211 -2.06 7.95 -14.69
C ALA A 211 -1.16 9.18 -14.87
N ALA A 212 -1.64 10.38 -14.55
CA ALA A 212 -0.86 11.62 -14.62
C ALA A 212 0.35 11.62 -13.67
N MET A 213 0.26 10.92 -12.53
CA MET A 213 1.37 10.72 -11.59
C MET A 213 2.36 9.62 -12.03
N GLY A 214 2.15 9.00 -13.20
CA GLY A 214 2.99 7.91 -13.70
C GLY A 214 2.77 6.57 -12.99
N ASN A 215 1.66 6.44 -12.24
CA ASN A 215 1.26 5.23 -11.51
C ASN A 215 -0.10 4.71 -11.99
N PRO A 216 -0.33 4.52 -13.30
CA PRO A 216 -1.63 4.10 -13.82
C PRO A 216 -2.06 2.76 -13.22
N VAL A 217 -3.35 2.45 -13.33
CA VAL A 217 -3.94 1.20 -12.83
C VAL A 217 -4.32 0.30 -14.01
N TYR A 218 -3.95 -0.98 -13.93
CA TYR A 218 -4.29 -1.95 -14.97
C TYR A 218 -5.75 -2.39 -14.88
N LEU A 219 -6.51 -2.13 -15.95
CA LEU A 219 -7.93 -2.49 -16.07
C LEU A 219 -8.19 -3.72 -16.94
N GLY A 220 -7.15 -4.34 -17.49
CA GLY A 220 -7.29 -5.46 -18.41
C GLY A 220 -7.64 -6.80 -17.73
N PRO A 221 -7.78 -7.88 -18.53
CA PRO A 221 -8.25 -9.18 -18.07
C PRO A 221 -7.29 -9.86 -17.08
N GLY A 222 -6.02 -9.45 -17.07
CA GLY A 222 -4.98 -10.05 -16.24
C GLY A 222 -4.31 -11.24 -16.90
N VAL A 223 -3.51 -11.96 -16.12
CA VAL A 223 -2.83 -13.19 -16.57
C VAL A 223 -3.86 -14.22 -17.03
N ASP A 224 -3.70 -14.74 -18.25
CA ASP A 224 -4.56 -15.77 -18.81
C ASP A 224 -4.21 -17.14 -18.21
N LEU A 225 -4.88 -17.48 -17.11
CA LEU A 225 -4.67 -18.75 -16.40
C LEU A 225 -5.16 -19.99 -17.18
N SER A 226 -5.65 -19.85 -18.43
CA SER A 226 -5.88 -21.00 -19.33
C SER A 226 -4.62 -21.36 -20.14
N LYS A 227 -3.70 -20.40 -20.28
CA LYS A 227 -2.43 -20.56 -21.01
C LYS A 227 -1.22 -20.52 -20.07
N ASP A 228 -1.29 -19.68 -19.03
CA ASP A 228 -0.20 -19.45 -18.10
C ASP A 228 -0.26 -20.39 -16.91
N HIS A 229 0.82 -21.15 -16.72
CA HIS A 229 1.04 -21.95 -15.51
C HIS A 229 1.77 -21.09 -14.49
N MET A 230 1.27 -21.05 -13.26
CA MET A 230 1.86 -20.25 -12.18
C MET A 230 2.20 -21.12 -10.98
N GLU A 231 3.36 -20.86 -10.40
CA GLU A 231 3.76 -21.43 -9.12
C GLU A 231 2.97 -20.80 -7.95
N ALA A 232 3.05 -21.42 -6.77
CA ALA A 232 2.45 -20.90 -5.55
C ALA A 232 2.98 -19.50 -5.16
N SER A 233 4.21 -19.18 -5.56
CA SER A 233 4.88 -17.88 -5.38
C SER A 233 4.39 -16.81 -6.37
N GLY A 234 3.58 -17.18 -7.37
CA GLY A 234 3.07 -16.27 -8.39
C GLY A 234 4.02 -16.05 -9.57
N ILE A 235 5.04 -16.89 -9.70
CA ILE A 235 5.94 -16.95 -10.86
C ILE A 235 5.22 -17.65 -11.99
N ILE A 236 5.22 -17.07 -13.20
CA ILE A 236 4.72 -17.73 -14.41
C ILE A 236 5.83 -18.67 -14.93
N SER A 237 5.55 -19.97 -14.99
CA SER A 237 6.50 -21.03 -15.36
C SER A 237 6.28 -21.57 -16.79
N SER A 238 5.16 -21.27 -17.42
CA SER A 238 4.84 -21.66 -18.81
C SER A 238 5.62 -20.89 -19.87
N ARG A 239 6.25 -19.75 -19.51
CA ARG A 239 7.00 -18.89 -20.44
C ARG A 239 8.08 -18.09 -19.72
N PRO A 240 9.19 -17.74 -20.43
CA PRO A 240 10.28 -17.01 -19.81
C PRO A 240 9.87 -15.57 -19.45
N PRO A 241 10.49 -14.99 -18.41
CA PRO A 241 10.34 -13.57 -18.11
C PRO A 241 11.02 -12.71 -19.19
N ILE A 242 10.56 -11.47 -19.30
CA ILE A 242 11.13 -10.44 -20.19
C ILE A 242 12.08 -9.57 -19.37
N ALA A 243 13.24 -9.26 -19.96
CA ALA A 243 14.16 -8.27 -19.41
C ALA A 243 13.70 -6.87 -19.83
N LEU A 244 13.39 -6.02 -18.86
CA LEU A 244 13.16 -4.60 -19.10
C LEU A 244 14.46 -3.82 -18.82
N PRO A 245 14.74 -2.75 -19.60
CA PRO A 245 15.83 -1.85 -19.28
C PRO A 245 15.53 -1.15 -17.95
N SER A 246 16.51 -1.11 -17.05
CA SER A 246 16.37 -0.44 -15.76
C SER A 246 16.87 1.00 -15.87
N ASP A 247 16.01 1.97 -15.58
CA ASP A 247 16.40 3.36 -15.32
C ASP A 247 16.65 3.61 -13.82
N ALA A 248 16.37 2.59 -12.98
CA ALA A 248 16.57 2.66 -11.54
C ALA A 248 18.05 2.92 -11.21
N LYS A 249 18.28 4.00 -10.45
CA LYS A 249 19.61 4.29 -9.90
C LYS A 249 19.88 3.36 -8.71
N PRO A 250 21.15 2.96 -8.47
CA PRO A 250 21.50 2.26 -7.24
C PRO A 250 20.98 3.03 -6.03
N TRP A 251 20.10 2.40 -5.24
CA TRP A 251 19.55 3.03 -4.06
C TRP A 251 20.67 3.27 -3.05
N LYS A 252 20.79 4.50 -2.59
CA LYS A 252 21.66 4.89 -1.48
C LYS A 252 20.77 5.20 -0.29
N PRO A 253 20.92 4.50 0.85
CA PRO A 253 20.15 4.82 2.03
C PRO A 253 20.44 6.28 2.43
N PRO A 254 19.40 7.06 2.75
CA PRO A 254 19.60 8.38 3.32
C PRO A 254 20.34 8.25 4.66
N PRO A 255 21.11 9.27 5.08
CA PRO A 255 21.82 9.23 6.35
C PRO A 255 20.83 9.16 7.52
N GLN A 256 21.26 8.50 8.60
CA GLN A 256 20.52 8.52 9.86
C GLN A 256 20.31 9.97 10.35
N THR A 257 19.12 10.25 10.85
CA THR A 257 18.76 11.56 11.38
C THR A 257 18.51 11.46 12.88
N SER A 258 19.19 12.27 13.67
CA SER A 258 18.85 12.43 15.09
C SER A 258 17.66 13.39 15.22
N LEU A 259 16.59 12.94 15.88
CA LEU A 259 15.45 13.79 16.24
C LEU A 259 15.57 14.32 17.67
N GLY A 260 16.60 13.91 18.42
CA GLY A 260 16.77 14.27 19.82
C GLY A 260 15.63 13.75 20.69
N ARG A 261 15.34 14.46 21.79
CA ARG A 261 14.23 14.12 22.69
C ARG A 261 12.89 14.50 22.06
N LEU A 262 12.04 13.50 21.87
CA LEU A 262 10.69 13.70 21.34
C LEU A 262 9.69 14.01 22.45
N SER A 263 8.77 14.95 22.17
CA SER A 263 7.63 15.19 23.06
C SER A 263 6.71 13.96 23.10
N THR A 264 6.02 13.75 24.23
CA THR A 264 4.95 12.74 24.32
C THR A 264 3.55 13.35 24.25
N GLU A 265 3.46 14.66 24.06
CA GLU A 265 2.19 15.39 23.91
C GLU A 265 1.72 15.37 22.46
N ASP A 266 0.40 15.45 22.28
CA ASP A 266 -0.21 15.52 20.96
C ASP A 266 0.13 16.84 20.26
N HIS A 267 0.08 16.87 18.93
CA HIS A 267 0.08 18.12 18.18
C HIS A 267 -1.27 18.81 18.45
N ARG A 268 -1.23 19.97 19.12
CA ARG A 268 -2.41 20.82 19.33
C ARG A 268 -2.65 21.73 18.14
#